data_AF-U7D577-F1
#
_entry.id   AF-U7D577-F1
#
_cell.length_a   1.000
_cell.length_b   1.000
_cell.length_c   1.000
_cell.angle_alpha   90.00
_cell.angle_beta   90.00
_cell.angle_gamma   90.00
#
_symmetry.space_group_name_H-M   'P 1'
#
loop_
_entity.id
_entity.type
_entity.pdbx_description
1 polymer ?
#
loop_
_entity_poly.entity_id
_entity_poly.type
_entity_poly.pdbx_seq_one_letter_code
_entity_poly.pdbx_strand_id
1 'polypeptide(L)'
;MRRVFALLCGPAHGANLFLPKKLQKDFANGLIGQAWAIEGLLAVYEERGEEKYLTCAEEVFLLHPFKRAKKAWHIVNVDGSHAEIDPTFNHQLWFAAAGALIWKHSQNHAIKSVLDLFFANLSRAVRTSSTGRIQHSLHRPKSLKERIVGSLTLLKRTKARLVAGQSMLYKEQGYHLFNLYAFALIYSNGFDSLPFWDSPLWKKALSYSFSSTLLSDLEKNNHSKDVTALGSKQTELSVNRYGYAYNAPGFELPYIYSVFSSFLTSKEKEIMLAVQKKQIDFTYDSEQGCFGINTEDARTLTARIYELTRYLSFGFEQRS
;
A
#
# COMPACT_ATOMS: atom_id res chain seq x y z
N MET A 1 10.55 -20.37 -15.46
CA MET A 1 11.32 -19.11 -15.64
C MET A 1 11.19 -18.46 -17.03
N ARG A 2 11.77 -18.96 -18.15
CA ARG A 2 11.72 -18.23 -19.44
C ARG A 2 10.35 -18.13 -20.14
N ARG A 3 9.38 -18.99 -19.80
CA ARG A 3 8.07 -19.06 -20.49
C ARG A 3 6.92 -18.28 -19.83
N VAL A 4 7.03 -17.95 -18.54
CA VAL A 4 5.95 -17.26 -17.81
C VAL A 4 6.01 -15.74 -18.03
N PHE A 5 7.20 -15.16 -18.12
CA PHE A 5 7.42 -13.72 -18.36
C PHE A 5 7.00 -13.23 -19.76
N ALA A 6 6.95 -14.11 -20.76
CA ALA A 6 6.64 -13.73 -22.13
C ALA A 6 5.16 -13.38 -22.36
N LEU A 7 4.25 -13.85 -21.49
CA LEU A 7 2.81 -13.72 -21.66
C LEU A 7 2.23 -12.36 -21.21
N LEU A 8 2.98 -11.57 -20.43
CA LEU A 8 2.52 -10.25 -19.95
C LEU A 8 3.39 -9.08 -20.42
N CYS A 9 4.65 -9.32 -20.84
CA CYS A 9 5.63 -8.24 -21.07
C CYS A 9 6.36 -8.31 -22.43
N GLY A 10 5.95 -9.15 -23.38
CA GLY A 10 6.73 -9.38 -24.60
C GLY A 10 8.04 -10.13 -24.33
N PRO A 11 8.97 -10.21 -25.30
CA PRO A 11 10.13 -11.11 -25.23
C PRO A 11 11.10 -10.74 -24.09
N ALA A 12 10.93 -11.45 -22.98
CA ALA A 12 11.89 -11.87 -21.96
C ALA A 12 13.13 -10.99 -21.74
N HIS A 13 13.03 -9.98 -20.86
CA HIS A 13 14.18 -9.49 -20.11
C HIS A 13 13.76 -9.14 -18.67
N GLY A 14 13.80 -10.13 -17.76
CA GLY A 14 13.96 -9.86 -16.33
C GLY A 14 13.23 -10.80 -15.37
N ALA A 15 13.72 -10.86 -14.14
CA ALA A 15 13.15 -11.61 -13.01
C ALA A 15 12.05 -10.81 -12.27
N ASN A 16 11.83 -9.54 -12.60
CA ASN A 16 10.84 -8.69 -11.94
C ASN A 16 9.77 -8.26 -12.97
N LEU A 17 8.48 -8.25 -12.60
CA LEU A 17 7.42 -7.69 -13.45
C LEU A 17 7.60 -6.17 -13.53
N PHE A 18 8.29 -5.74 -14.57
CA PHE A 18 8.73 -4.37 -14.76
C PHE A 18 7.70 -3.58 -15.59
N LEU A 19 7.16 -2.51 -15.01
CA LEU A 19 6.31 -1.54 -15.71
C LEU A 19 7.11 -0.23 -15.87
N PRO A 20 7.77 0.05 -17.01
CA PRO A 20 8.63 1.22 -17.12
C PRO A 20 7.81 2.51 -17.28
N LYS A 21 8.19 3.55 -16.53
CA LYS A 21 8.10 4.96 -17.01
C LYS A 21 9.47 5.54 -17.38
N LYS A 22 10.58 5.10 -16.77
CA LYS A 22 11.98 5.52 -17.12
C LYS A 22 13.03 4.46 -16.73
N LEU A 23 13.61 3.79 -17.74
CA LEU A 23 14.70 2.80 -17.60
C LEU A 23 15.98 3.33 -16.90
N GLN A 24 16.14 4.65 -16.79
CA GLN A 24 17.34 5.27 -16.21
C GLN A 24 17.24 5.58 -14.71
N LYS A 25 16.05 5.51 -14.08
CA LYS A 25 15.88 5.96 -12.68
C LYS A 25 15.79 4.80 -11.68
N ASP A 26 15.04 3.75 -11.99
CA ASP A 26 14.77 2.66 -11.06
C ASP A 26 15.04 1.30 -11.73
N PHE A 27 16.00 0.54 -11.19
CA PHE A 27 16.39 -0.80 -11.69
C PHE A 27 15.51 -1.94 -11.13
N ALA A 28 14.44 -1.57 -10.43
CA ALA A 28 13.43 -2.47 -9.86
C ALA A 28 12.07 -1.75 -9.76
N ASN A 29 10.98 -2.50 -9.77
CA ASN A 29 9.62 -1.96 -9.55
C ASN A 29 9.23 -1.88 -8.04
N GLY A 30 10.22 -2.08 -7.15
CA GLY A 30 10.01 -2.15 -5.71
C GLY A 30 9.07 -3.29 -5.30
N LEU A 31 8.63 -3.31 -4.03
CA LEU A 31 7.64 -4.29 -3.57
C LEU A 31 6.20 -3.93 -3.99
N ILE A 32 5.85 -2.64 -4.03
CA ILE A 32 4.50 -2.18 -4.42
C ILE A 32 4.15 -2.58 -5.85
N GLY A 33 5.06 -2.35 -6.79
CA GLY A 33 4.79 -2.70 -8.19
C GLY A 33 4.57 -4.19 -8.39
N GLN A 34 5.24 -5.04 -7.60
CA GLN A 34 5.00 -6.49 -7.62
C GLN A 34 3.70 -6.89 -6.96
N ALA A 35 3.32 -6.23 -5.86
CA ALA A 35 2.02 -6.45 -5.22
C ALA A 35 0.86 -6.17 -6.19
N TRP A 36 0.88 -5.04 -6.89
CA TRP A 36 -0.14 -4.71 -7.89
C TRP A 36 -0.13 -5.65 -9.11
N ALA A 37 1.05 -6.11 -9.54
CA ALA A 37 1.13 -7.09 -10.61
C ALA A 37 0.56 -8.45 -10.20
N ILE A 38 0.80 -8.88 -8.96
CA ILE A 38 0.18 -10.07 -8.36
C ILE A 38 -1.35 -9.92 -8.32
N GLU A 39 -1.86 -8.76 -7.88
CA GLU A 39 -3.31 -8.52 -7.88
C GLU A 39 -3.93 -8.66 -9.28
N GLY A 40 -3.28 -8.10 -10.31
CA GLY A 40 -3.73 -8.24 -11.69
C GLY A 40 -3.72 -9.69 -12.18
N LEU A 41 -2.67 -10.46 -11.84
CA LEU A 41 -2.59 -11.90 -12.14
C LEU A 41 -3.74 -12.67 -11.48
N LEU A 42 -4.01 -12.41 -10.21
CA LEU A 42 -5.07 -13.09 -9.47
C LEU A 42 -6.45 -12.71 -9.99
N ALA A 43 -6.68 -11.45 -10.39
CA ALA A 43 -7.95 -11.05 -11.01
C ALA A 43 -8.20 -11.81 -12.32
N VAL A 44 -7.17 -12.02 -13.15
CA VAL A 44 -7.31 -12.83 -14.38
C VAL A 44 -7.51 -14.31 -14.05
N TYR A 45 -6.86 -14.83 -13.01
CA TYR A 45 -7.09 -16.19 -12.53
C TYR A 45 -8.53 -16.38 -12.05
N GLU A 46 -9.08 -15.48 -11.25
CA GLU A 46 -10.45 -15.55 -10.75
C GLU A 46 -11.48 -15.53 -11.88
N GLU A 47 -11.24 -14.73 -12.94
CA GLU A 47 -12.13 -14.64 -14.09
C GLU A 47 -12.03 -15.85 -15.03
N ARG A 48 -10.83 -16.38 -15.27
CA ARG A 48 -10.58 -17.40 -16.32
C ARG A 48 -10.37 -18.82 -15.79
N GLY A 49 -10.06 -18.98 -14.51
CA GLY A 49 -9.70 -20.26 -13.91
C GLY A 49 -8.39 -20.86 -14.43
N GLU A 50 -7.55 -20.07 -15.11
CA GLU A 50 -6.31 -20.57 -15.72
C GLU A 50 -5.15 -20.56 -14.70
N GLU A 51 -4.78 -21.74 -14.18
CA GLU A 51 -3.74 -21.96 -13.15
C GLU A 51 -2.39 -21.30 -13.42
N LYS A 52 -2.05 -21.06 -14.68
CA LYS A 52 -0.79 -20.40 -15.07
C LYS A 52 -0.65 -19.00 -14.44
N TYR A 53 -1.76 -18.31 -14.18
CA TYR A 53 -1.75 -16.97 -13.58
C TYR A 53 -1.52 -17.03 -12.06
N LEU A 54 -2.17 -17.96 -11.36
CA LEU A 54 -1.91 -18.21 -9.94
C LEU A 54 -0.47 -18.68 -9.71
N THR A 55 -0.01 -19.63 -10.53
CA THR A 55 1.39 -20.12 -10.50
C THR A 55 2.37 -18.95 -10.71
N CYS A 56 2.09 -18.06 -11.66
CA CYS A 56 2.94 -16.89 -11.90
C CYS A 56 2.97 -15.95 -10.68
N ALA A 57 1.82 -15.71 -10.04
CA ALA A 57 1.74 -14.87 -8.85
C ALA A 57 2.57 -15.45 -7.69
N GLU A 58 2.49 -16.77 -7.47
CA GLU A 58 3.33 -17.47 -6.48
C GLU A 58 4.82 -17.34 -6.78
N GLU A 59 5.22 -17.59 -8.02
CA GLU A 59 6.62 -17.47 -8.45
C GLU A 59 7.16 -16.05 -8.20
N VAL A 60 6.40 -15.01 -8.57
CA VAL A 60 6.79 -13.61 -8.36
C VAL A 60 6.91 -13.27 -6.88
N PHE A 61 5.96 -13.74 -6.04
CA PHE A 61 6.02 -13.50 -4.60
C PHE A 61 7.24 -14.18 -3.97
N LEU A 62 7.44 -15.46 -4.28
CA LEU A 62 8.52 -16.29 -3.71
C LEU A 62 9.91 -15.89 -4.20
N LEU A 63 10.00 -15.19 -5.33
CA LEU A 63 11.25 -14.62 -5.82
C LEU A 63 11.83 -13.57 -4.85
N HIS A 64 10.99 -12.88 -4.08
CA HIS A 64 11.43 -11.83 -3.16
C HIS A 64 11.94 -12.41 -1.84
N PRO A 65 13.25 -12.31 -1.53
CA PRO A 65 13.80 -12.94 -0.34
C PRO A 65 13.23 -12.34 0.94
N PHE A 66 12.72 -13.20 1.83
CA PHE A 66 12.29 -12.79 3.16
C PHE A 66 13.43 -12.93 4.18
N LYS A 67 13.88 -11.82 4.76
CA LYS A 67 14.90 -11.84 5.81
C LYS A 67 14.26 -12.16 7.15
N ARG A 68 14.17 -13.44 7.52
CA ARG A 68 13.54 -13.92 8.78
C ARG A 68 13.95 -13.15 10.03
N ALA A 69 15.23 -12.82 10.20
CA ALA A 69 15.73 -12.07 11.36
C ALA A 69 15.22 -10.61 11.43
N LYS A 70 14.91 -10.01 10.27
CA LYS A 70 14.39 -8.64 10.15
C LYS A 70 12.88 -8.61 9.87
N LYS A 71 12.29 -9.78 9.58
CA LYS A 71 10.87 -10.01 9.29
C LYS A 71 10.34 -9.06 8.21
N ALA A 72 11.06 -8.99 7.10
CA ALA A 72 10.78 -8.08 6.00
C ALA A 72 11.41 -8.61 4.69
N TRP A 73 10.85 -8.19 3.56
CA TRP A 73 11.28 -8.59 2.21
C TRP A 73 12.36 -7.66 1.64
N HIS A 74 13.26 -8.27 0.88
CA HIS A 74 14.19 -7.59 -0.02
C HIS A 74 13.51 -7.23 -1.34
N ILE A 75 13.99 -6.18 -2.00
CA ILE A 75 13.58 -5.84 -3.37
C ILE A 75 14.39 -6.69 -4.35
N VAL A 76 13.75 -7.23 -5.39
CA VAL A 76 14.40 -7.94 -6.49
C VAL A 76 14.52 -7.00 -7.68
N ASN A 77 15.72 -6.89 -8.25
CA ASN A 77 16.01 -6.10 -9.44
C ASN A 77 15.57 -6.84 -10.72
N VAL A 78 15.51 -6.12 -11.83
CA VAL A 78 15.12 -6.69 -13.13
C VAL A 78 16.05 -7.83 -13.55
N ASP A 79 17.33 -7.80 -13.21
CA ASP A 79 18.29 -8.88 -13.51
C ASP A 79 18.22 -10.09 -12.55
N GLY A 80 17.36 -10.03 -11.53
CA GLY A 80 17.26 -11.05 -10.47
C GLY A 80 18.23 -10.88 -9.30
N SER A 81 19.08 -9.86 -9.32
CA SER A 81 19.85 -9.48 -8.12
C SER A 81 18.94 -8.89 -7.05
N HIS A 82 19.37 -8.90 -5.79
CA HIS A 82 18.55 -8.41 -4.67
C HIS A 82 19.16 -7.13 -4.07
N ALA A 83 18.33 -6.10 -3.91
CA ALA A 83 18.70 -4.90 -3.18
C ALA A 83 18.49 -5.08 -1.65
N GLU A 84 18.74 -4.03 -0.88
CA GLU A 84 18.45 -4.03 0.55
C GLU A 84 16.94 -4.21 0.84
N ILE A 85 16.62 -4.50 2.10
CA ILE A 85 15.24 -4.60 2.58
C ILE A 85 14.55 -3.25 2.38
N ASP A 86 13.38 -3.23 1.74
CA ASP A 86 12.59 -2.02 1.54
C ASP A 86 12.29 -1.31 2.88
N PRO A 87 12.77 -0.08 3.10
CA PRO A 87 12.62 0.63 4.36
C PRO A 87 11.23 1.19 4.59
N THR A 88 10.33 1.09 3.61
CA THR A 88 9.01 1.71 3.64
C THR A 88 7.96 0.74 4.14
N PHE A 89 7.21 1.13 5.17
CA PHE A 89 6.26 0.23 5.81
C PHE A 89 5.12 -0.18 4.87
N ASN A 90 4.52 0.78 4.16
CA ASN A 90 3.40 0.51 3.26
C ASN A 90 3.80 -0.48 2.14
N HIS A 91 5.02 -0.41 1.64
CA HIS A 91 5.54 -1.34 0.63
C HIS A 91 5.58 -2.79 1.14
N GLN A 92 6.08 -2.99 2.36
CA GLN A 92 6.12 -4.29 3.01
C GLN A 92 4.70 -4.81 3.32
N LEU A 93 3.81 -3.91 3.76
CA LEU A 93 2.43 -4.25 4.08
C LEU A 93 1.63 -4.70 2.85
N TRP A 94 1.73 -3.96 1.75
CA TRP A 94 1.06 -4.31 0.49
C TRP A 94 1.60 -5.59 -0.12
N PHE A 95 2.91 -5.84 -0.02
CA PHE A 95 3.47 -7.11 -0.44
C PHE A 95 2.94 -8.28 0.42
N ALA A 96 2.81 -8.09 1.74
CA ALA A 96 2.15 -9.07 2.59
C ALA A 96 0.67 -9.27 2.23
N ALA A 97 -0.06 -8.21 1.85
CA ALA A 97 -1.44 -8.31 1.39
C ALA A 97 -1.56 -9.11 0.08
N ALA A 98 -0.63 -8.90 -0.88
CA ALA A 98 -0.54 -9.71 -2.09
C ALA A 98 -0.28 -11.20 -1.76
N GLY A 99 0.59 -11.48 -0.80
CA GLY A 99 0.79 -12.84 -0.30
C GLY A 99 -0.48 -13.47 0.32
N ALA A 100 -1.26 -12.68 1.06
CA ALA A 100 -2.54 -13.14 1.63
C ALA A 100 -3.57 -13.47 0.55
N LEU A 101 -3.66 -12.65 -0.50
CA LEU A 101 -4.49 -12.93 -1.68
C LEU A 101 -4.08 -14.24 -2.36
N ILE A 102 -2.78 -14.45 -2.61
CA ILE A 102 -2.29 -15.72 -3.17
C ILE A 102 -2.69 -16.90 -2.27
N TRP A 103 -2.43 -16.78 -0.97
CA TRP A 103 -2.70 -17.86 -0.02
C TRP A 103 -4.17 -18.27 0.02
N LYS A 104 -5.11 -17.32 -0.12
CA LYS A 104 -6.55 -17.64 -0.23
C LYS A 104 -6.84 -18.66 -1.33
N HIS A 105 -6.16 -18.56 -2.48
CA HIS A 105 -6.39 -19.45 -3.62
C HIS A 105 -5.54 -20.73 -3.58
N SER A 106 -4.26 -20.63 -3.22
CA SER A 106 -3.33 -21.78 -3.35
C SER A 106 -3.04 -22.53 -2.06
N GLN A 107 -3.33 -21.93 -0.90
CA GLN A 107 -2.97 -22.48 0.41
C GLN A 107 -1.48 -22.82 0.56
N ASN A 108 -0.62 -22.15 -0.22
CA ASN A 108 0.81 -22.43 -0.25
C ASN A 108 1.50 -22.15 1.09
N HIS A 109 2.01 -23.21 1.72
CA HIS A 109 2.61 -23.14 3.05
C HIS A 109 3.90 -22.33 3.11
N ALA A 110 4.65 -22.23 2.02
CA ALA A 110 5.88 -21.42 1.98
C ALA A 110 5.55 -19.92 2.12
N ILE A 111 4.50 -19.48 1.41
CA ILE A 111 3.95 -18.11 1.51
C ILE A 111 3.38 -17.88 2.91
N LYS A 112 2.53 -18.80 3.40
CA LYS A 112 1.95 -18.70 4.75
C LYS A 112 3.01 -18.56 5.84
N SER A 113 4.10 -19.33 5.76
CA SER A 113 5.20 -19.29 6.74
C SER A 113 5.86 -17.91 6.86
N VAL A 114 6.08 -17.21 5.74
CA VAL A 114 6.69 -15.87 5.78
C VAL A 114 5.70 -14.79 6.22
N LEU A 115 4.42 -14.94 5.85
CA LEU A 115 3.34 -14.07 6.30
C LEU A 115 3.16 -14.14 7.82
N ASP A 116 3.12 -15.34 8.40
CA ASP A 116 3.00 -15.54 9.84
C ASP A 116 4.13 -14.86 10.61
N LEU A 117 5.36 -14.94 10.09
CA LEU A 117 6.51 -14.25 10.68
C LEU A 117 6.38 -12.72 10.60
N PHE A 118 5.91 -12.19 9.47
CA PHE A 118 5.67 -10.76 9.30
C PHE A 118 4.57 -10.27 10.25
N PHE A 119 3.42 -10.94 10.28
CA PHE A 119 2.26 -10.58 11.10
C PHE A 119 2.54 -10.71 12.60
N ALA A 120 3.30 -11.71 13.04
CA ALA A 120 3.77 -11.84 14.42
C ALA A 120 4.68 -10.66 14.86
N ASN A 121 5.10 -9.78 13.94
CA ASN A 121 5.89 -8.59 14.23
C ASN A 121 5.15 -7.29 13.95
N LEU A 122 3.89 -7.35 13.51
CA LEU A 122 3.17 -6.18 13.03
C LEU A 122 3.07 -5.08 14.09
N SER A 123 2.75 -5.43 15.34
CA SER A 123 2.70 -4.49 16.48
C SER A 123 4.05 -3.81 16.79
N ARG A 124 5.17 -4.37 16.31
CA ARG A 124 6.51 -3.77 16.45
C ARG A 124 6.97 -3.06 15.17
N ALA A 125 6.55 -3.54 14.01
CA ALA A 125 6.90 -3.00 12.70
C ALA A 125 6.15 -1.69 12.41
N VAL A 126 4.88 -1.63 12.82
CA VAL A 126 4.02 -0.45 12.70
C VAL A 126 4.28 0.49 13.86
N ARG A 127 4.35 1.78 13.56
CA ARG A 127 4.27 2.83 14.56
C ARG A 127 3.12 3.76 14.21
N THR A 128 2.42 4.21 15.24
CA THR A 128 1.38 5.22 15.10
C THR A 128 1.75 6.47 15.89
N SER A 129 1.25 7.63 15.45
CA SER A 129 1.22 8.84 16.28
C SER A 129 0.26 8.65 17.47
N SER A 130 0.23 9.63 18.37
CA SER A 130 -0.79 9.71 19.43
C SER A 130 -2.22 9.71 18.88
N THR A 131 -2.42 10.27 17.69
CA THR A 131 -3.70 10.36 16.98
C THR A 131 -4.05 9.11 16.17
N GLY A 132 -3.18 8.10 16.10
CA GLY A 132 -3.41 6.88 15.33
C GLY A 132 -2.83 6.86 13.91
N ARG A 133 -2.26 7.96 13.43
CA ARG A 133 -1.64 8.03 12.09
C ARG A 133 -0.48 7.04 11.98
N ILE A 134 -0.51 6.17 10.97
CA ILE A 134 0.57 5.23 10.65
C ILE A 134 1.80 5.97 10.12
N GLN A 135 2.97 5.65 10.67
CA GLN A 135 4.25 6.22 10.25
C GLN A 135 4.79 5.55 8.98
N HIS A 136 5.47 6.32 8.14
CA HIS A 136 5.90 5.86 6.81
C HIS A 136 7.05 4.83 6.86
N SER A 137 7.96 4.97 7.82
CA SER A 137 9.15 4.13 7.93
C SER A 137 8.84 2.80 8.62
N LEU A 138 9.34 1.70 8.04
CA LEU A 138 9.32 0.40 8.69
C LEU A 138 10.17 0.47 9.98
N HIS A 139 9.56 0.21 11.12
CA HIS A 139 10.33 0.15 12.36
C HIS A 139 11.11 -1.16 12.46
N ARG A 140 12.42 -1.05 12.58
CA ARG A 140 13.32 -2.20 12.75
C ARG A 140 14.05 -2.12 14.08
N PRO A 141 14.14 -3.22 14.85
CA PRO A 141 15.02 -3.28 16.01
C PRO A 141 16.46 -3.13 15.54
N LYS A 142 17.16 -2.14 16.09
CA LYS A 142 18.56 -1.85 15.78
C LYS A 142 19.47 -2.88 16.45
N SER A 143 20.48 -3.37 15.74
CA SER A 143 21.55 -4.16 16.35
C SER A 143 22.38 -3.31 17.33
N LEU A 144 23.12 -3.94 18.24
CA LEU A 144 23.99 -3.22 19.20
C LEU A 144 24.98 -2.29 18.48
N LYS A 145 25.57 -2.77 17.38
CA LYS A 145 26.46 -2.00 16.49
C LYS A 145 25.75 -0.78 15.87
N GLU A 146 24.53 -0.95 15.37
CA GLU A 146 23.72 0.14 14.81
C GLU A 146 23.29 1.18 15.86
N ARG A 147 23.13 0.76 17.12
CA ARG A 147 22.84 1.69 18.24
C ARG A 147 24.05 2.57 18.53
N ILE A 148 25.23 1.99 18.61
CA ILE A 148 26.50 2.71 18.90
C ILE A 148 26.81 3.72 17.79
N VAL A 149 26.78 3.29 16.52
CA VAL A 149 27.00 4.18 15.35
C VAL A 149 25.91 5.24 15.22
N GLY A 150 24.67 4.91 15.62
CA GLY A 150 23.53 5.83 15.59
C GLY A 150 23.66 7.02 16.53
N SER A 151 24.37 6.89 17.65
CA SER A 151 24.59 7.96 18.63
C SER A 151 25.49 9.07 18.08
N LEU A 152 26.52 8.70 17.32
CA LEU A 152 27.49 9.64 16.71
C LEU A 152 26.89 10.47 15.57
N THR A 153 25.85 9.95 14.92
CA THR A 153 25.14 10.62 13.80
C THR A 153 23.92 11.43 14.25
N LEU A 154 23.60 11.44 15.54
CA LEU A 154 22.37 12.01 16.09
C LEU A 154 22.35 13.55 16.02
N LEU A 155 23.48 14.22 16.27
CA LEU A 155 23.63 15.68 16.23
C LEU A 155 23.45 16.30 14.83
N LYS A 156 23.86 15.60 13.77
CA LYS A 156 23.64 16.04 12.38
C LYS A 156 22.20 15.79 11.91
N ARG A 157 21.53 14.79 12.47
CA ARG A 157 20.17 14.38 12.09
C ARG A 157 19.05 15.21 12.73
N THR A 158 19.27 15.84 13.88
CA THR A 158 18.27 16.68 14.57
C THR A 158 17.86 17.91 13.76
N LYS A 159 18.82 18.57 13.10
CA LYS A 159 18.55 19.74 12.25
C LYS A 159 17.80 19.35 10.97
N ALA A 160 18.17 18.22 10.35
CA ALA A 160 17.47 17.66 9.19
C ALA A 160 16.06 17.13 9.52
N ARG A 161 15.85 16.59 10.73
CA ARG A 161 14.54 16.06 11.20
C ARG A 161 13.51 17.14 11.48
N LEU A 162 13.89 18.34 11.89
CA LEU A 162 12.94 19.44 12.09
C LEU A 162 12.32 19.90 10.76
N VAL A 163 13.14 19.91 9.70
CA VAL A 163 12.68 20.19 8.32
C VAL A 163 11.97 18.97 7.71
N ALA A 164 12.44 17.75 7.97
CA ALA A 164 11.86 16.51 7.44
C ALA A 164 10.62 15.98 8.20
N GLY A 165 10.36 16.47 9.42
CA GLY A 165 9.27 15.98 10.28
C GLY A 165 7.90 16.49 9.84
N GLN A 166 7.83 17.74 9.38
CA GLN A 166 6.62 18.28 8.77
C GLN A 166 6.39 17.72 7.35
N SER A 167 7.44 17.25 6.68
CA SER A 167 7.36 16.74 5.32
C SER A 167 6.94 15.29 5.22
N MET A 168 7.36 14.46 6.19
CA MET A 168 6.90 13.08 6.27
C MET A 168 5.43 13.01 6.69
N LEU A 169 4.96 13.97 7.50
CA LEU A 169 3.57 14.07 7.93
C LEU A 169 2.59 14.13 6.75
N TYR A 170 2.87 15.03 5.79
CA TYR A 170 2.03 15.23 4.59
C TYR A 170 1.87 13.93 3.79
N LYS A 171 2.97 13.20 3.64
CA LYS A 171 2.99 11.89 2.98
C LYS A 171 2.24 10.83 3.79
N GLU A 172 2.50 10.73 5.10
CA GLU A 172 1.84 9.77 6.00
C GLU A 172 0.31 9.93 6.02
N GLN A 173 -0.18 11.17 5.95
CA GLN A 173 -1.62 11.46 5.85
C GLN A 173 -2.20 10.88 4.55
N GLY A 174 -1.61 11.20 3.40
CA GLY A 174 -2.10 10.70 2.12
C GLY A 174 -2.02 9.18 1.96
N TYR A 175 -1.02 8.53 2.57
CA TYR A 175 -0.88 7.07 2.56
C TYR A 175 -1.63 6.36 3.69
N HIS A 176 -2.37 7.07 4.55
CA HIS A 176 -3.00 6.42 5.70
C HIS A 176 -4.05 5.40 5.26
N LEU A 177 -5.02 5.82 4.44
CA LEU A 177 -6.08 4.95 3.95
C LEU A 177 -5.55 3.85 3.01
N PHE A 178 -4.52 4.16 2.21
CA PHE A 178 -3.76 3.17 1.44
C PHE A 178 -3.22 2.02 2.32
N ASN A 179 -2.76 2.29 3.54
CA ASN A 179 -2.33 1.23 4.46
C ASN A 179 -3.52 0.44 5.01
N LEU A 180 -4.61 1.12 5.38
CA LEU A 180 -5.81 0.46 5.91
C LEU A 180 -6.48 -0.44 4.87
N TYR A 181 -6.41 -0.08 3.59
CA TYR A 181 -6.89 -0.91 2.51
C TYR A 181 -6.11 -2.24 2.43
N ALA A 182 -4.78 -2.20 2.52
CA ALA A 182 -3.97 -3.41 2.58
C ALA A 182 -4.28 -4.26 3.82
N PHE A 183 -4.57 -3.64 4.97
CA PHE A 183 -5.04 -4.38 6.15
C PHE A 183 -6.41 -5.01 5.92
N ALA A 184 -7.33 -4.34 5.23
CA ALA A 184 -8.64 -4.89 4.87
C ALA A 184 -8.50 -6.10 3.93
N LEU A 185 -7.57 -6.05 2.98
CA LEU A 185 -7.22 -7.21 2.15
C LEU A 185 -6.68 -8.36 3.00
N ILE A 186 -5.72 -8.12 3.89
CA ILE A 186 -5.16 -9.17 4.77
C ILE A 186 -6.27 -9.82 5.61
N TYR A 187 -7.10 -9.00 6.27
CA TYR A 187 -8.18 -9.47 7.13
C TYR A 187 -9.16 -10.37 6.35
N SER A 188 -9.64 -9.89 5.20
CA SER A 188 -10.66 -10.59 4.39
C SER A 188 -10.15 -11.84 3.68
N ASN A 189 -8.83 -12.06 3.66
CA ASN A 189 -8.20 -13.20 3.00
C ASN A 189 -7.61 -14.20 4.01
N GLY A 190 -8.34 -14.41 5.11
CA GLY A 190 -8.14 -15.47 6.10
C GLY A 190 -7.04 -15.22 7.13
N PHE A 191 -6.78 -13.95 7.42
CA PHE A 191 -5.95 -13.51 8.56
C PHE A 191 -6.76 -12.62 9.52
N ASP A 192 -8.06 -12.85 9.64
CA ASP A 192 -8.99 -12.18 10.53
C ASP A 192 -8.81 -12.53 12.02
N SER A 193 -8.14 -13.64 12.32
CA SER A 193 -7.87 -14.11 13.68
C SER A 193 -6.56 -13.58 14.30
N LEU A 194 -5.88 -12.61 13.66
CA LEU A 194 -4.61 -12.09 14.20
C LEU A 194 -4.84 -11.25 15.46
N PRO A 195 -4.03 -11.42 16.54
CA PRO A 195 -4.12 -10.59 17.74
C PRO A 195 -3.92 -9.07 17.50
N PHE A 196 -3.38 -8.71 16.34
CA PHE A 196 -3.17 -7.31 15.96
C PHE A 196 -4.49 -6.52 15.89
N TRP A 197 -5.59 -7.14 15.48
CA TRP A 197 -6.89 -6.48 15.31
C TRP A 197 -7.52 -6.05 16.64
N ASP A 198 -7.14 -6.69 17.74
CA ASP A 198 -7.58 -6.27 19.07
C ASP A 198 -6.68 -5.19 19.70
N SER A 199 -5.54 -4.90 19.08
CA SER A 199 -4.54 -4.03 19.66
C SER A 199 -5.00 -2.57 19.74
N PRO A 200 -4.59 -1.81 20.78
CA PRO A 200 -4.87 -0.38 20.87
C PRO A 200 -4.28 0.42 19.70
N LEU A 201 -3.18 -0.07 19.12
CA LEU A 201 -2.55 0.53 17.95
C LEU A 201 -3.49 0.47 16.75
N TRP A 202 -4.02 -0.72 16.45
CA TRP A 202 -4.97 -0.92 15.36
C TRP A 202 -6.22 -0.06 15.53
N LYS A 203 -6.87 -0.12 16.71
CA LYS A 203 -8.09 0.63 17.00
C LYS A 203 -7.92 2.13 16.78
N LYS A 204 -6.77 2.68 17.16
CA LYS A 204 -6.43 4.09 16.90
C LYS A 204 -6.21 4.39 15.43
N ALA A 205 -5.52 3.51 14.70
CA ALA A 205 -5.30 3.68 13.26
C ALA A 205 -6.63 3.64 12.49
N LEU A 206 -7.50 2.67 12.79
CA LEU A 206 -8.82 2.59 12.19
C LEU A 206 -9.66 3.83 12.53
N SER A 207 -9.69 4.27 13.79
CA SER A 207 -10.43 5.49 14.18
C SER A 207 -9.91 6.75 13.47
N TYR A 208 -8.59 6.88 13.30
CA TYR A 208 -7.99 8.03 12.61
C TYR A 208 -8.45 8.14 11.15
N SER A 209 -8.75 7.01 10.50
CA SER A 209 -9.25 6.94 9.12
C SER A 209 -10.56 7.70 8.89
N PHE A 210 -11.36 7.88 9.95
CA PHE A 210 -12.63 8.60 9.92
C PHE A 210 -12.57 9.94 10.66
N SER A 211 -11.38 10.37 11.07
CA SER A 211 -11.22 11.62 11.82
C SER A 211 -11.33 12.84 10.92
N SER A 212 -11.98 13.91 11.39
CA SER A 212 -12.05 15.18 10.67
C SER A 212 -10.66 15.77 10.38
N THR A 213 -9.67 15.48 11.24
CA THR A 213 -8.27 15.86 11.01
C THR A 213 -7.72 15.24 9.74
N LEU A 214 -7.77 13.91 9.59
CA LEU A 214 -7.27 13.25 8.39
C LEU A 214 -7.98 13.76 7.13
N LEU A 215 -9.31 13.87 7.17
CA LEU A 215 -10.08 14.29 6.01
C LEU A 215 -9.73 15.72 5.56
N SER A 216 -9.62 16.65 6.51
CA SER A 216 -9.17 18.03 6.24
C SER A 216 -7.75 18.07 5.66
N ASP A 217 -6.87 17.17 6.10
CA ASP A 217 -5.49 17.06 5.60
C ASP A 217 -5.42 16.45 4.18
N LEU A 218 -6.37 15.59 3.80
CA LEU A 218 -6.47 15.04 2.44
C LEU A 218 -7.01 16.07 1.43
N GLU A 219 -7.85 17.00 1.90
CA GLU A 219 -8.51 18.02 1.08
C GLU A 219 -7.63 19.25 0.81
N LYS A 220 -6.42 19.30 1.38
CA LYS A 220 -5.52 20.45 1.26
C LYS A 220 -4.19 20.05 0.66
N ASN A 221 -3.77 20.74 -0.40
CA ASN A 221 -2.41 20.64 -0.88
C ASN A 221 -1.43 21.35 0.07
N ASN A 222 -0.27 20.73 0.31
CA ASN A 222 0.84 21.32 1.04
C ASN A 222 2.19 20.98 0.40
N HIS A 223 2.31 21.19 -0.91
CA HIS A 223 3.50 20.83 -1.69
C HIS A 223 4.81 21.46 -1.17
N SER A 224 4.75 22.65 -0.54
CA SER A 224 5.94 23.27 0.06
C SER A 224 6.56 22.43 1.18
N LYS A 225 5.82 21.45 1.71
CA LYS A 225 6.29 20.47 2.67
C LYS A 225 6.60 19.11 2.03
N ASP A 226 6.52 18.92 0.72
CA ASP A 226 6.89 17.65 0.08
C ASP A 226 8.40 17.58 -0.20
N VAL A 227 9.13 16.72 0.53
CA VAL A 227 10.60 16.55 0.37
C VAL A 227 10.99 15.45 -0.60
N THR A 228 10.04 14.73 -1.19
CA THR A 228 10.36 13.53 -2.00
C THR A 228 10.92 13.84 -3.38
N ALA A 229 11.03 15.12 -3.76
CA ALA A 229 11.55 15.56 -5.05
C ALA A 229 10.92 14.81 -6.25
N LEU A 230 9.65 14.41 -6.12
CA LEU A 230 8.85 14.02 -7.27
C LEU A 230 8.78 15.25 -8.16
N GLY A 231 9.53 15.19 -9.27
CA GLY A 231 9.76 16.31 -10.16
C GLY A 231 8.42 16.93 -10.52
N SER A 232 8.20 18.15 -10.05
CA SER A 232 7.02 18.94 -10.31
C SER A 232 6.93 19.18 -11.82
N LYS A 233 6.24 18.31 -12.55
CA LYS A 233 5.36 18.86 -13.58
C LYS A 233 4.32 19.61 -12.77
N GLN A 234 4.34 20.93 -12.89
CA GLN A 234 3.43 21.85 -12.20
C GLN A 234 1.98 21.54 -12.62
N THR A 235 1.37 20.53 -12.02
CA THR A 235 -0.07 20.51 -11.84
C THR A 235 -0.35 21.30 -10.57
N GLU A 236 -1.10 22.39 -10.69
CA GLU A 236 -1.63 23.12 -9.54
C GLU A 236 -2.64 22.21 -8.82
N LEU A 237 -2.13 21.32 -7.96
CA LEU A 237 -2.98 20.44 -7.17
C LEU A 237 -3.70 21.27 -6.11
N SER A 238 -5.02 21.16 -6.05
CA SER A 238 -5.84 21.78 -4.99
C SER A 238 -5.92 20.92 -3.72
N VAL A 239 -5.68 19.62 -3.84
CA VAL A 239 -5.79 18.61 -2.78
C VAL A 239 -4.45 17.98 -2.43
N ASN A 240 -4.41 17.17 -1.38
CA ASN A 240 -3.20 16.44 -1.01
C ASN A 240 -2.75 15.53 -2.17
N ARG A 241 -1.51 15.72 -2.64
CA ARG A 241 -0.90 14.94 -3.73
C ARG A 241 -1.00 13.44 -3.49
N TYR A 242 -0.78 13.00 -2.26
CA TYR A 242 -0.79 11.60 -1.87
C TYR A 242 -2.19 11.13 -1.46
N GLY A 243 -3.17 12.01 -1.35
CA GLY A 243 -4.57 11.70 -1.08
C GLY A 243 -5.32 11.48 -2.39
N TYR A 244 -6.44 12.19 -2.56
CA TYR A 244 -7.33 12.10 -3.74
C TYR A 244 -6.62 12.11 -5.09
N ALA A 245 -5.51 12.85 -5.21
CA ALA A 245 -4.75 13.04 -6.45
C ALA A 245 -3.94 11.82 -6.92
N TYR A 246 -3.65 10.86 -6.05
CA TYR A 246 -2.77 9.72 -6.38
C TYR A 246 -3.24 8.42 -5.74
N ASN A 247 -3.54 8.49 -4.45
CA ASN A 247 -4.38 7.48 -3.83
C ASN A 247 -5.84 7.77 -4.16
N ALA A 248 -6.73 6.92 -3.67
CA ALA A 248 -8.14 7.07 -3.94
C ALA A 248 -8.94 6.82 -2.66
N PRO A 249 -8.87 7.73 -1.66
CA PRO A 249 -9.57 7.54 -0.39
C PRO A 249 -11.07 7.29 -0.57
N GLY A 250 -11.71 7.81 -1.62
CA GLY A 250 -13.11 7.50 -1.94
C GLY A 250 -13.36 6.12 -2.55
N PHE A 251 -12.33 5.42 -3.01
CA PHE A 251 -12.39 4.01 -3.44
C PHE A 251 -11.92 3.08 -2.31
N GLU A 252 -10.93 3.51 -1.53
CA GLU A 252 -10.34 2.74 -0.43
C GLU A 252 -11.27 2.64 0.79
N LEU A 253 -11.80 3.77 1.27
CA LEU A 253 -12.56 3.86 2.52
C LEU A 253 -13.86 3.05 2.53
N PRO A 254 -14.64 2.94 1.43
CA PRO A 254 -15.80 2.06 1.37
C PRO A 254 -15.46 0.60 1.68
N TYR A 255 -14.38 0.06 1.11
CA TYR A 255 -13.97 -1.31 1.37
C TYR A 255 -13.48 -1.48 2.81
N ILE A 256 -12.66 -0.55 3.32
CA ILE A 256 -12.22 -0.54 4.73
C ILE A 256 -13.42 -0.56 5.68
N TYR A 257 -14.42 0.29 5.45
CA TYR A 257 -15.64 0.34 6.25
C TYR A 257 -16.39 -1.00 6.21
N SER A 258 -16.53 -1.62 5.03
CA SER A 258 -17.26 -2.88 4.90
C SER A 258 -16.60 -4.03 5.67
N VAL A 259 -15.28 -4.17 5.54
CA VAL A 259 -14.51 -5.24 6.19
C VAL A 259 -14.48 -5.08 7.71
N PHE A 260 -14.33 -3.85 8.20
CA PHE A 260 -14.22 -3.57 9.63
C PHE A 260 -15.51 -3.01 10.23
N SER A 261 -16.65 -3.25 9.61
CA SER A 261 -17.95 -2.71 10.02
C SER A 261 -18.32 -3.07 11.47
N SER A 262 -17.89 -4.23 11.96
CA SER A 262 -18.06 -4.67 13.36
C SER A 262 -17.34 -3.78 14.39
N PHE A 263 -16.34 -3.00 13.96
CA PHE A 263 -15.60 -2.06 14.79
C PHE A 263 -16.13 -0.61 14.69
N LEU A 264 -17.13 -0.37 13.84
CA LEU A 264 -17.55 0.97 13.42
C LEU A 264 -19.05 1.19 13.66
N THR A 265 -19.49 2.44 13.58
CA THR A 265 -20.88 2.83 13.78
C THR A 265 -21.50 3.42 12.50
N SER A 266 -22.77 3.83 12.58
CA SER A 266 -23.45 4.54 11.48
C SER A 266 -22.78 5.87 11.13
N LYS A 267 -22.12 6.53 12.09
CA LYS A 267 -21.40 7.79 11.87
C LYS A 267 -20.27 7.62 10.85
N GLU A 268 -19.50 6.54 10.95
CA GLU A 268 -18.40 6.27 10.01
C GLU A 268 -18.91 5.96 8.60
N LYS A 269 -20.14 5.43 8.48
CA LYS A 269 -20.80 5.22 7.19
C LYS A 269 -21.07 6.53 6.47
N GLU A 270 -21.61 7.52 7.17
CA GLU A 270 -21.89 8.86 6.61
C GLU A 270 -20.60 9.54 6.14
N ILE A 271 -19.54 9.43 6.95
CA ILE A 271 -18.21 9.93 6.60
C ILE A 271 -17.68 9.26 5.33
N MET A 272 -17.80 7.93 5.25
CA MET A 272 -17.36 7.16 4.08
C MET A 272 -18.08 7.59 2.79
N LEU A 273 -19.41 7.79 2.84
CA LEU A 273 -20.18 8.28 1.69
C LEU A 273 -19.75 9.69 1.27
N ALA A 274 -19.49 10.57 2.24
CA ALA A 274 -19.00 11.92 1.96
C ALA A 274 -17.61 11.91 1.29
N VAL A 275 -16.70 11.05 1.74
CA VAL A 275 -15.36 10.89 1.15
C VAL A 275 -15.44 10.31 -0.27
N GLN A 276 -16.34 9.36 -0.51
CA GLN A 276 -16.58 8.84 -1.86
C GLN A 276 -17.07 9.94 -2.81
N LYS A 277 -18.03 10.77 -2.38
CA LYS A 277 -18.49 11.91 -3.19
C LYS A 277 -17.34 12.86 -3.50
N LYS A 278 -16.51 13.19 -2.51
CA LYS A 278 -15.34 14.07 -2.69
C LYS A 278 -14.33 13.53 -3.69
N GLN A 279 -14.14 12.21 -3.79
CA GLN A 279 -13.28 11.63 -4.82
C GLN A 279 -13.79 11.97 -6.23
N ILE A 280 -15.09 11.83 -6.47
CA ILE A 280 -15.71 12.20 -7.74
C ILE A 280 -15.54 13.70 -7.98
N ASP A 281 -15.95 14.52 -7.01
CA ASP A 281 -15.91 15.99 -7.13
C ASP A 281 -14.49 16.53 -7.41
N PHE A 282 -13.45 15.93 -6.82
CA PHE A 282 -12.08 16.44 -6.96
C PHE A 282 -11.34 15.89 -8.17
N THR A 283 -11.71 14.72 -8.69
CA THR A 283 -10.83 13.99 -9.63
C THR A 283 -11.50 13.51 -10.90
N TYR A 284 -12.83 13.41 -10.95
CA TYR A 284 -13.53 12.91 -12.13
C TYR A 284 -13.67 13.99 -13.20
N ASP A 285 -13.13 13.72 -14.37
CA ASP A 285 -13.32 14.50 -15.60
C ASP A 285 -14.46 13.85 -16.40
N SER A 286 -15.61 14.50 -16.44
CA SER A 286 -16.78 14.00 -17.17
C SER A 286 -16.64 14.08 -18.68
N GLU A 287 -15.80 14.98 -19.20
CA GLU A 287 -15.57 15.09 -20.64
C GLU A 287 -14.68 13.94 -21.13
N GLN A 288 -13.66 13.60 -20.34
CA GLN A 288 -12.74 12.51 -20.65
C GLN A 288 -13.20 11.14 -20.14
N GLY A 289 -14.22 11.11 -19.28
CA GLY A 289 -14.74 9.88 -18.67
C GLY A 289 -13.73 9.17 -17.77
N CYS A 290 -12.82 9.91 -17.14
CA CYS A 290 -11.72 9.34 -16.35
C CYS A 290 -11.45 10.14 -15.07
N PHE A 291 -10.72 9.55 -14.12
CA PHE A 291 -10.25 10.26 -12.94
C PHE A 291 -8.91 10.97 -13.25
N GLY A 292 -9.00 12.10 -13.94
CA GLY A 292 -7.86 12.87 -14.47
C GLY A 292 -7.69 14.27 -13.91
N ILE A 293 -8.64 14.79 -13.13
CA ILE A 293 -8.53 16.12 -12.50
C ILE A 293 -7.62 16.02 -11.26
N ASN A 294 -6.84 17.07 -11.01
CA ASN A 294 -5.95 17.17 -9.84
C ASN A 294 -5.00 15.97 -9.71
N THR A 295 -4.44 15.45 -10.81
CA THR A 295 -3.48 14.33 -10.76
C THR A 295 -2.39 14.46 -11.82
N GLU A 296 -1.19 13.96 -11.51
CA GLU A 296 -0.08 13.83 -12.46
C GLU A 296 -0.13 12.50 -13.23
N ASP A 297 -0.98 11.56 -12.81
CA ASP A 297 -1.06 10.21 -13.36
C ASP A 297 -2.50 9.70 -13.43
N ALA A 298 -3.30 10.34 -14.29
CA ALA A 298 -4.71 10.00 -14.53
C ALA A 298 -4.95 8.51 -14.83
N ARG A 299 -4.01 7.85 -15.53
CA ARG A 299 -4.11 6.41 -15.83
C ARG A 299 -4.08 5.57 -14.57
N THR A 300 -3.12 5.84 -13.68
CA THR A 300 -3.00 5.14 -12.41
C THR A 300 -4.23 5.41 -11.54
N LEU A 301 -4.63 6.67 -11.38
CA LEU A 301 -5.80 7.02 -10.55
C LEU A 301 -7.09 6.39 -11.09
N THR A 302 -7.30 6.44 -12.42
CA THR A 302 -8.47 5.81 -13.06
C THR A 302 -8.47 4.30 -12.90
N ALA A 303 -7.31 3.66 -13.09
CA ALA A 303 -7.19 2.21 -12.95
C ALA A 303 -7.61 1.75 -11.55
N ARG A 304 -7.37 2.55 -10.51
CA ARG A 304 -7.70 2.26 -9.10
C ARG A 304 -9.19 2.18 -8.78
N ILE A 305 -10.09 2.43 -9.72
CA ILE A 305 -11.53 2.19 -9.55
C ILE A 305 -11.84 0.73 -9.16
N TYR A 306 -10.98 -0.23 -9.53
CA TYR A 306 -11.11 -1.63 -9.07
C TYR A 306 -11.10 -1.78 -7.55
N GLU A 307 -10.54 -0.82 -6.81
CA GLU A 307 -10.56 -0.86 -5.35
C GLU A 307 -11.98 -0.69 -4.81
N LEU A 308 -12.79 0.13 -5.50
CA LEU A 308 -14.20 0.34 -5.20
C LEU A 308 -15.07 -0.86 -5.61
N THR A 309 -14.69 -1.59 -6.67
CA THR A 309 -15.48 -2.77 -7.09
C THR A 309 -15.47 -3.85 -6.01
N ARG A 310 -14.39 -3.99 -5.23
CA ARG A 310 -14.35 -4.90 -4.07
C ARG A 310 -15.41 -4.56 -3.01
N TYR A 311 -15.63 -3.27 -2.74
CA TYR A 311 -16.72 -2.84 -1.86
C TYR A 311 -18.09 -3.25 -2.39
N LEU A 312 -18.31 -3.05 -3.70
CA LEU A 312 -19.57 -3.43 -4.34
C LEU A 312 -19.79 -4.95 -4.25
N SER A 313 -18.78 -5.76 -4.56
CA SER A 313 -18.84 -7.22 -4.45
C SER A 313 -19.07 -7.70 -3.02
N PHE A 314 -18.38 -7.12 -2.04
CA PHE A 314 -18.55 -7.47 -0.62
C PHE A 314 -19.99 -7.18 -0.14
N GLY A 315 -20.60 -6.11 -0.62
CA GLY A 315 -21.99 -5.77 -0.35
C GLY A 315 -23.02 -6.75 -0.94
N PHE A 316 -22.67 -7.46 -2.03
CA PHE A 316 -23.50 -8.51 -2.61
C PHE A 316 -23.43 -9.81 -1.82
N GLU A 317 -22.24 -10.26 -1.42
CA GLU A 317 -22.04 -11.50 -0.64
C GLU A 317 -22.71 -11.47 0.74
N GLN A 318 -22.82 -10.29 1.36
CA GLN A 318 -23.53 -10.13 2.65
C GLN A 318 -25.06 -10.16 2.54
N ARG A 319 -25.62 -10.09 1.31
CA ARG A 319 -27.06 -10.08 1.04
C ARG A 319 -27.59 -11.38 0.43
N SER A 320 -26.70 -12.26 -0.01
CA SER A 320 -26.98 -13.62 -0.51
C SER A 320 -26.88 -14.64 0.60
#